data_AF-A0A933AS11-F1
#
_entry.id   AF-A0A933AS11-F1
#
_cell.length_a   1.000
_cell.length_b   1.000
_cell.length_c   1.000
_cell.angle_alpha   90.00
_cell.angle_beta   90.00
_cell.angle_gamma   90.00
#
_symmetry.space_group_name_H-M   'P 1'
#
loop_
_entity.id
_entity.type
_entity.pdbx_description
1 polymer ?
#
loop_
_entity_poly.entity_id
_entity_poly.type
_entity_poly.pdbx_seq_one_letter_code
_entity_poly.pdbx_strand_id
1 'polypeptide(L)'
;MMAKGMIKMASRLRGEKGACRTLPNRPPAIICELPCDQTRAARAESEAAPQQPTTILDTVSEGIISLDEHCRFLYVNGQAERRLGKTRAELVGHNIWQLFPGAVGGMVYNAVAQAITAAAPVATEGFSRLFNRWFDVRIYPGGNVVHISFQDISERKAWEHMLTESHARDRTLAGAAQDRIFVLDRHGFVEYINEYGAGQIGLAPEEIIGRRYEDVFPLNVDALESHKRNLRHVFETGDPVYDESRRRFCGRELWMGARLVPIRDQAGQVSAVLGISRDISERKQAEEALRESQERYRALVETLPDAIVLTDMNGAILAGNQMAATLYGADSVEELLGRNAVKFVAVDERQRMLDNQSRLLQKGHVWDTEYTVLRKDGTTFTADIRASLVFDADRHPRGIIAVIRDRSERKMAEEKLKESVERLQSTLEGTIQAIALTVEMRDPYTAGHQRRVARLARAIAEETALSEYQIRAVYLGALIHDIGKISVPAEILNKPGRITEHEFQLIKAHPQVGFDILSTIDFPWPLAQIVLQHHERMDGTGYPSGLQGEQILLEARILAVADVVEAMASHRPYRPALGVERALQELSAMSGILYDAKAAANCQSVFISKGFDFDK
;
A
#
# COMPACT_ATOMS: atom_id res chain seq x y z
N MET A 1 33.79 0.75 -13.45
CA MET A 1 34.77 1.54 -12.67
C MET A 1 34.91 0.87 -11.31
N MET A 2 35.97 0.08 -11.12
CA MET A 2 37.11 0.37 -10.20
C MET A 2 36.66 0.26 -8.72
N ALA A 3 36.96 -0.77 -7.92
CA ALA A 3 38.20 -1.51 -7.65
C ALA A 3 39.40 -0.63 -7.26
N LYS A 4 39.70 -0.57 -5.94
CA LYS A 4 40.96 -0.30 -5.20
C LYS A 4 40.63 0.38 -3.85
N GLY A 5 41.30 0.14 -2.71
CA GLY A 5 42.56 -0.54 -2.41
C GLY A 5 42.62 -1.02 -0.95
N MET A 6 43.44 -2.04 -0.63
CA MET A 6 44.81 -1.96 -0.07
C MET A 6 44.82 -1.93 1.48
N ILE A 7 45.68 -2.55 2.31
CA ILE A 7 46.86 -3.45 2.22
C ILE A 7 47.30 -3.77 3.69
N LYS A 8 48.10 -4.84 3.91
CA LYS A 8 48.98 -5.19 5.08
C LYS A 8 48.29 -5.80 6.33
N MET A 9 48.79 -6.84 6.99
CA MET A 9 50.17 -7.35 7.19
C MET A 9 50.23 -8.89 7.26
N ALA A 10 51.28 -9.47 6.67
CA ALA A 10 51.86 -10.74 7.10
C ALA A 10 53.39 -10.62 6.96
N SER A 11 54.15 -10.92 8.02
CA SER A 11 55.46 -11.60 7.95
C SER A 11 56.16 -11.68 9.32
N ARG A 12 56.98 -12.73 9.46
CA ARG A 12 57.96 -13.11 10.52
C ARG A 12 57.37 -14.12 11.52
N LEU A 13 57.84 -15.37 11.62
CA LEU A 13 59.21 -15.90 11.52
C LEU A 13 59.30 -17.29 10.84
N ARG A 14 60.31 -17.45 9.97
CA ARG A 14 61.02 -18.72 9.67
C ARG A 14 61.99 -18.95 10.84
N GLY A 15 62.42 -20.14 11.26
CA GLY A 15 62.53 -21.46 10.65
C GLY A 15 63.95 -21.99 10.94
N GLU A 16 64.11 -23.29 11.22
CA GLU A 16 65.37 -24.08 11.18
C GLU A 16 64.98 -25.54 11.52
N LYS A 17 64.82 -26.48 10.56
CA LYS A 17 65.76 -27.31 9.78
C LYS A 17 66.65 -28.29 10.57
N GLY A 18 66.48 -29.59 10.24
CA GLY A 18 67.45 -30.69 10.38
C GLY A 18 67.09 -31.69 11.48
N ALA A 19 67.20 -33.01 11.33
CA ALA A 19 67.64 -33.89 10.26
C ALA A 19 67.16 -35.32 10.57
N CYS A 20 67.10 -36.16 9.53
CA CYS A 20 66.81 -37.59 9.54
C CYS A 20 67.83 -38.43 10.33
N ARG A 21 67.40 -39.47 11.06
CA ARG A 21 68.19 -40.70 11.38
C ARG A 21 67.32 -41.84 11.95
N THR A 22 67.13 -42.87 11.13
CA THR A 22 67.21 -44.33 11.40
C THR A 22 66.88 -44.93 12.78
N LEU A 23 65.93 -45.89 12.77
CA LEU A 23 65.70 -47.04 13.68
C LEU A 23 67.01 -47.80 14.03
N PRO A 24 67.12 -48.62 15.12
CA PRO A 24 66.09 -49.55 15.64
C PRO A 24 66.09 -49.78 17.18
N ASN A 25 65.07 -50.48 17.72
CA ASN A 25 65.25 -51.28 18.94
C ASN A 25 64.21 -52.40 19.05
N ARG A 26 64.69 -53.65 18.98
CA ARG A 26 63.98 -54.88 19.37
C ARG A 26 64.04 -55.02 20.90
N PRO A 27 62.99 -55.55 21.56
CA PRO A 27 63.15 -56.14 22.89
C PRO A 27 63.68 -57.60 22.78
N PRO A 28 64.32 -58.13 23.82
CA PRO A 28 65.26 -59.26 23.71
C PRO A 28 64.60 -60.64 23.65
N ALA A 29 65.31 -61.56 23.01
CA ALA A 29 65.05 -62.99 23.02
C ALA A 29 65.30 -63.59 24.41
N ILE A 30 64.39 -64.43 24.86
CA ILE A 30 64.55 -65.30 26.03
C ILE A 30 65.48 -66.44 25.60
N ILE A 31 66.70 -66.48 26.15
CA ILE A 31 67.58 -67.64 26.07
C ILE A 31 67.40 -68.42 27.37
N CYS A 32 66.85 -69.62 27.22
CA CYS A 32 66.73 -70.65 28.23
C CYS A 32 67.93 -71.59 28.05
N GLU A 33 68.88 -71.60 28.98
CA GLU A 33 69.90 -72.63 29.09
C GLU A 33 69.75 -73.33 30.45
N LEU A 34 69.33 -74.59 30.39
CA LEU A 34 69.50 -75.60 31.45
C LEU A 34 70.92 -76.18 31.35
N PRO A 35 71.50 -76.66 32.47
CA PRO A 35 71.52 -78.11 32.70
C PRO A 35 71.16 -78.45 34.17
N CYS A 36 70.20 -79.35 34.44
CA CYS A 36 70.36 -80.81 34.47
C CYS A 36 71.55 -81.29 35.32
N ASP A 37 71.31 -81.63 36.60
CA ASP A 37 71.64 -82.97 37.10
C ASP A 37 71.02 -83.31 38.47
N GLN A 38 70.14 -84.31 38.41
CA GLN A 38 70.16 -85.49 39.27
C GLN A 38 70.08 -85.37 40.80
N THR A 39 68.91 -85.73 41.35
CA THR A 39 68.85 -86.86 42.30
C THR A 39 67.47 -87.51 42.30
N ARG A 40 67.48 -88.85 42.21
CA ARG A 40 66.33 -89.75 42.08
C ARG A 40 65.77 -90.16 43.46
N ALA A 41 64.45 -90.35 43.44
CA ALA A 41 63.69 -91.45 44.04
C ALA A 41 63.31 -91.45 45.54
N ALA A 42 62.01 -91.27 45.80
CA ALA A 42 61.06 -92.24 46.42
C ALA A 42 59.65 -91.59 46.37
N ARG A 43 58.65 -92.01 45.55
CA ARG A 43 57.67 -93.13 45.72
C ARG A 43 57.21 -93.29 47.19
N ALA A 44 55.94 -93.36 47.57
CA ALA A 44 54.64 -93.51 46.89
C ALA A 44 53.52 -93.19 47.92
N GLU A 45 52.24 -93.40 47.52
CA GLU A 45 50.97 -93.23 48.28
C GLU A 45 50.33 -91.84 48.10
N SER A 46 49.08 -91.64 47.66
CA SER A 46 47.91 -92.50 47.55
C SER A 46 46.95 -91.90 46.51
N GLU A 47 46.40 -92.74 45.63
CA GLU A 47 45.26 -92.42 44.75
C GLU A 47 43.96 -92.32 45.58
N ALA A 48 43.20 -91.23 45.40
CA ALA A 48 41.76 -91.18 45.60
C ALA A 48 41.20 -89.91 44.92
N ALA A 49 40.46 -90.08 43.81
CA ALA A 49 39.74 -89.00 43.14
C ALA A 49 38.34 -88.79 43.75
N PRO A 50 37.84 -87.55 43.88
CA PRO A 50 36.41 -87.27 44.00
C PRO A 50 35.85 -86.53 42.77
N GLN A 51 34.98 -87.18 42.00
CA GLN A 51 34.28 -86.65 40.81
C GLN A 51 33.04 -85.78 41.13
N GLN A 52 33.13 -84.71 41.94
CA GLN A 52 31.91 -83.97 42.38
C GLN A 52 31.83 -82.41 42.33
N PRO A 53 32.68 -81.61 41.63
CA PRO A 53 32.45 -80.15 41.56
C PRO A 53 31.67 -79.62 40.32
N THR A 54 31.34 -80.44 39.31
CA THR A 54 30.86 -79.95 38.01
C THR A 54 29.42 -79.40 37.99
N THR A 55 28.52 -79.85 38.85
CA THR A 55 27.06 -79.59 38.70
C THR A 55 26.59 -78.22 39.21
N ILE A 56 27.32 -77.57 40.13
CA ILE A 56 26.92 -76.27 40.70
C ILE A 56 27.36 -75.11 39.78
N LEU A 57 28.52 -75.23 39.14
CA LEU A 57 29.06 -74.19 38.28
C LEU A 57 28.38 -74.12 36.90
N ASP A 58 27.60 -75.14 36.54
CA ASP A 58 26.81 -75.18 35.31
C ASP A 58 25.43 -74.47 35.42
N THR A 59 24.99 -74.11 36.64
CA THR A 59 23.73 -73.35 36.86
C THR A 59 23.90 -71.84 36.81
N VAL A 60 25.14 -71.34 36.82
CA VAL A 60 25.46 -69.91 36.75
C VAL A 60 25.34 -69.43 35.30
N SER A 61 24.82 -68.23 35.08
CA SER A 61 24.67 -67.63 33.75
C SER A 61 26.01 -67.16 33.15
N GLU A 62 27.09 -67.12 33.94
CA GLU A 62 28.43 -66.76 33.52
C GLU A 62 29.18 -67.96 32.93
N GLY A 63 30.02 -67.70 31.93
CA GLY A 63 30.94 -68.69 31.38
C GLY A 63 32.17 -68.74 32.27
N ILE A 64 32.45 -69.90 32.85
CA ILE A 64 33.56 -70.09 33.79
C ILE A 64 34.56 -71.04 33.17
N ILE A 65 35.81 -70.60 33.11
CA ILE A 65 36.96 -71.42 32.69
C ILE A 65 38.05 -71.34 33.73
N SER A 66 38.87 -72.39 33.84
CA SER A 66 40.06 -72.40 34.69
C SER A 66 41.24 -72.86 33.87
N LEU A 67 42.37 -72.19 34.01
CA LEU A 67 43.58 -72.44 33.25
C LEU A 67 44.73 -72.84 34.18
N ASP A 68 45.63 -73.71 33.73
CA ASP A 68 46.88 -74.02 34.44
C ASP A 68 47.96 -72.94 34.22
N GLU A 69 49.12 -73.14 34.84
CA GLU A 69 50.32 -72.29 34.69
C GLU A 69 50.85 -72.18 33.26
N HIS A 70 50.46 -73.09 32.38
CA HIS A 70 50.76 -73.07 30.94
C HIS A 70 49.58 -72.57 30.10
N CYS A 71 48.59 -71.92 30.72
CA CYS A 71 47.37 -71.41 30.09
C CYS A 71 46.54 -72.48 29.36
N ARG A 72 46.58 -73.74 29.80
CA ARG A 72 45.75 -74.83 29.28
C ARG A 72 44.46 -74.95 30.07
N PHE A 73 43.34 -75.22 29.42
CA PHE A 73 42.07 -75.38 30.11
C PHE A 73 42.09 -76.59 31.04
N LEU A 74 41.90 -76.34 32.34
CA LEU A 74 41.65 -77.34 33.38
C LEU A 74 40.14 -77.61 33.53
N TYR A 75 39.33 -76.56 33.40
CA TYR A 75 37.89 -76.61 33.60
C TYR A 75 37.17 -75.63 32.67
N VAL A 76 35.99 -76.02 32.21
CA VAL A 76 35.08 -75.21 31.38
C VAL A 76 33.65 -75.60 31.77
N ASN A 77 32.81 -74.65 32.17
CA ASN A 77 31.38 -74.90 32.42
C ASN A 77 30.56 -74.88 31.12
N GLY A 78 29.31 -75.36 31.16
CA GLY A 78 28.45 -75.47 29.97
C GLY A 78 28.12 -74.14 29.30
N GLN A 79 28.09 -73.03 30.06
CA GLN A 79 27.93 -71.69 29.48
C GLN A 79 29.17 -71.25 28.71
N ALA A 80 30.36 -71.58 29.20
CA ALA A 80 31.62 -71.30 28.50
C ALA A 80 31.74 -72.13 27.23
N GLU A 81 31.33 -73.41 27.21
CA GLU A 81 31.28 -74.23 25.98
C GLU A 81 30.41 -73.57 24.90
N ARG A 82 29.19 -73.16 25.27
CA ARG A 82 28.24 -72.51 24.33
C ARG A 82 28.79 -71.20 23.78
N ARG A 83 29.41 -70.38 24.63
CA ARG A 83 29.91 -69.04 24.24
C ARG A 83 31.22 -69.09 23.47
N LEU A 84 32.10 -70.03 23.81
CA LEU A 84 33.37 -70.23 23.10
C LEU A 84 33.19 -71.04 21.80
N GLY A 85 32.02 -71.68 21.62
CA GLY A 85 31.68 -72.45 20.43
C GLY A 85 32.50 -73.73 20.26
N LYS A 86 33.03 -74.26 21.36
CA LYS A 86 33.85 -75.47 21.42
C LYS A 86 33.42 -76.31 22.61
N THR A 87 33.40 -77.62 22.42
CA THR A 87 33.07 -78.58 23.48
C THR A 87 34.19 -78.68 24.51
N ARG A 88 33.87 -79.11 25.73
CA ARG A 88 34.83 -79.31 26.82
C ARG A 88 35.94 -80.27 26.41
N ALA A 89 35.64 -81.28 25.59
CA ALA A 89 36.64 -82.21 25.06
C ALA A 89 37.65 -81.55 24.12
N GLU A 90 37.25 -80.53 23.37
CA GLU A 90 38.13 -79.76 22.48
C GLU A 90 38.92 -78.68 23.24
N LEU A 91 38.43 -78.25 24.40
CA LEU A 91 39.03 -77.18 25.19
C LEU A 91 40.01 -77.72 26.24
N VAL A 92 39.59 -78.67 27.08
CA VAL A 92 40.37 -79.17 28.22
C VAL A 92 41.71 -79.78 27.75
N GLY A 93 42.78 -79.44 28.45
CA GLY A 93 44.16 -79.86 28.14
C GLY A 93 44.86 -79.06 27.03
N HIS A 94 44.13 -78.22 26.29
CA HIS A 94 44.68 -77.40 25.21
C HIS A 94 44.93 -75.96 25.68
N ASN A 95 45.95 -75.31 25.11
CA ASN A 95 46.29 -73.93 25.44
C ASN A 95 45.28 -72.94 24.83
N ILE A 96 44.74 -72.03 25.65
CA ILE A 96 43.70 -71.07 25.23
C ILE A 96 44.17 -70.15 24.09
N TRP A 97 45.44 -69.75 24.08
CA TRP A 97 46.00 -68.86 23.06
C TRP A 97 46.27 -69.55 21.74
N GLN A 98 46.50 -70.87 21.76
CA GLN A 98 46.61 -71.68 20.53
C GLN A 98 45.23 -71.96 19.93
N LEU A 99 44.22 -72.21 20.76
CA LEU A 99 42.84 -72.42 20.33
C LEU A 99 42.16 -71.14 19.85
N PHE A 100 42.52 -70.00 20.44
CA PHE A 100 41.99 -68.69 20.09
C PHE A 100 43.14 -67.71 19.79
N PRO A 101 43.87 -67.89 18.68
CA PRO A 101 45.04 -67.06 18.35
C PRO A 101 44.67 -65.58 18.15
N GLY A 102 43.45 -65.30 17.67
CA GLY A 102 42.92 -63.93 17.54
C GLY A 102 42.63 -63.24 18.88
N ALA A 103 42.70 -63.94 20.01
CA ALA A 103 42.57 -63.36 21.35
C ALA A 103 43.91 -62.86 21.93
N VAL A 104 45.04 -63.27 21.36
CA VAL A 104 46.38 -62.88 21.82
C VAL A 104 46.59 -61.38 21.62
N GLY A 105 47.08 -60.71 22.67
CA GLY A 105 47.19 -59.24 22.71
C GLY A 105 45.86 -58.50 22.88
N GLY A 106 44.73 -59.21 22.91
CA GLY A 106 43.41 -58.67 23.16
C GLY A 106 43.11 -58.43 24.64
N MET A 107 41.88 -58.00 24.93
CA MET A 107 41.44 -57.63 26.28
C MET A 107 41.64 -58.77 27.30
N VAL A 108 41.17 -59.99 27.00
CA VAL A 108 41.32 -61.14 27.91
C VAL A 108 42.79 -61.54 28.08
N TYR A 109 43.60 -61.50 27.02
CA TYR A 109 45.04 -61.81 27.09
C TYR A 109 45.79 -60.87 28.03
N ASN A 110 45.58 -59.56 27.86
CA ASN A 110 46.22 -58.56 28.70
C ASN A 110 45.73 -58.65 30.16
N ALA A 111 44.44 -58.88 30.36
CA ALA A 111 43.85 -59.02 31.68
C ALA A 111 44.36 -60.29 32.41
N VAL A 112 44.55 -61.42 31.71
CA VAL A 112 45.16 -62.63 32.29
C VAL A 112 46.62 -62.38 32.65
N ALA A 113 47.40 -61.78 31.74
CA ALA A 113 48.80 -61.45 32.01
C ALA A 113 48.95 -60.50 33.21
N GLN A 114 48.06 -59.52 33.32
CA GLN A 114 48.01 -58.59 34.45
C GLN A 114 47.64 -59.32 35.75
N ALA A 115 46.60 -60.15 35.75
CA ALA A 115 46.16 -60.88 36.93
C ALA A 115 47.24 -61.82 37.48
N ILE A 116 47.95 -62.53 36.59
CA ILE A 116 49.08 -63.40 36.96
C ILE A 116 50.23 -62.56 37.53
N THR A 117 50.64 -61.50 36.82
CA THR A 117 51.78 -60.66 37.21
C THR A 117 51.54 -59.94 38.54
N ALA A 118 50.33 -59.42 38.75
CA ALA A 118 49.96 -58.69 39.96
C ALA A 118 49.51 -59.61 41.10
N ALA A 119 49.31 -60.91 40.84
CA ALA A 119 48.72 -61.87 41.77
C ALA A 119 47.41 -61.37 42.43
N ALA A 120 46.60 -60.62 41.67
CA ALA A 120 45.37 -59.99 42.16
C ALA A 120 44.23 -60.15 41.14
N PRO A 121 42.95 -60.16 41.59
CA PRO A 121 41.83 -60.22 40.68
C PRO A 121 41.76 -59.02 39.73
N VAL A 122 41.40 -59.26 38.47
CA VAL A 122 41.23 -58.23 37.44
C VAL A 122 39.82 -58.32 36.86
N ALA A 123 39.12 -57.19 36.76
CA ALA A 123 37.83 -57.08 36.09
C ALA A 123 37.93 -56.09 34.92
N THR A 124 37.35 -56.43 33.78
CA THR A 124 37.35 -55.57 32.59
C THR A 124 36.12 -55.82 31.73
N GLU A 125 35.54 -54.75 31.20
CA GLU A 125 34.51 -54.80 30.18
C GLU A 125 35.11 -54.42 28.82
N GLY A 126 34.68 -55.08 27.76
CA GLY A 126 35.21 -54.74 26.43
C GLY A 126 34.62 -55.58 25.31
N PHE A 127 34.81 -55.07 24.09
CA PHE A 127 34.34 -55.71 22.89
C PHE A 127 35.33 -56.78 22.41
N SER A 128 34.87 -58.03 22.36
CA SER A 128 35.62 -59.11 21.72
C SER A 128 35.35 -59.10 20.22
N ARG A 129 36.38 -58.76 19.43
CA ARG A 129 36.31 -58.86 17.97
C ARG A 129 36.15 -60.30 17.48
N LEU A 130 36.68 -61.26 18.23
CA LEU A 130 36.62 -62.68 17.90
C LEU A 130 35.19 -63.22 17.95
N PHE A 131 34.42 -62.78 18.93
CA PHE A 131 33.04 -63.23 19.15
C PHE A 131 31.99 -62.18 18.73
N ASN A 132 32.43 -61.02 18.24
CA ASN A 132 31.60 -59.86 17.85
C ASN A 132 30.59 -59.43 18.93
N ARG A 133 31.00 -59.47 20.21
CA ARG A 133 30.14 -59.25 21.39
C ARG A 133 30.89 -58.53 22.50
N TRP A 134 30.16 -57.83 23.35
CA TRP A 134 30.72 -57.23 24.58
C TRP A 134 30.71 -58.24 25.71
N PHE A 135 31.82 -58.32 26.45
CA PHE A 135 31.94 -59.17 27.62
C PHE A 135 32.36 -58.38 28.86
N ASP A 136 31.74 -58.69 30.00
CA ASP A 136 32.33 -58.46 31.34
C ASP A 136 33.19 -59.69 31.66
N VAL A 137 34.47 -59.49 31.94
CA VAL A 137 35.44 -60.56 32.19
C VAL A 137 36.11 -60.32 33.54
N ARG A 138 36.04 -61.32 34.41
CA ARG A 138 36.63 -61.32 35.75
C ARG A 138 37.62 -62.46 35.88
N ILE A 139 38.83 -62.15 36.32
CA ILE A 139 39.94 -63.08 36.38
C ILE A 139 40.44 -63.14 37.82
N TYR A 140 40.55 -64.34 38.36
CA TYR A 140 40.96 -64.63 39.73
C TYR A 140 42.17 -65.57 39.73
N PRO A 141 43.37 -65.07 40.06
CA PRO A 141 44.56 -65.93 40.19
C PRO A 141 44.52 -66.72 41.51
N GLY A 142 44.90 -68.00 41.48
CA GLY A 142 44.91 -68.90 42.63
C GLY A 142 46.04 -69.94 42.52
N GLY A 143 47.21 -69.63 43.08
CA GLY A 143 48.39 -70.49 42.98
C GLY A 143 48.80 -70.71 41.52
N ASN A 144 48.82 -71.97 41.08
CA ASN A 144 49.15 -72.36 39.71
C ASN A 144 47.91 -72.43 38.78
N VAL A 145 46.77 -71.89 39.21
CA VAL A 145 45.51 -71.88 38.45
C VAL A 145 44.98 -70.46 38.30
N VAL A 146 44.43 -70.14 37.13
CA VAL A 146 43.73 -68.88 36.87
C VAL A 146 42.27 -69.18 36.53
N HIS A 147 41.35 -68.70 37.36
CA HIS A 147 39.91 -68.79 37.09
C HIS A 147 39.45 -67.55 36.33
N ILE A 148 38.71 -67.74 35.25
CA ILE A 148 38.14 -66.65 34.45
C ILE A 148 36.63 -66.87 34.38
N SER A 149 35.87 -65.88 34.82
CA SER A 149 34.44 -65.78 34.59
C SER A 149 34.16 -64.71 33.53
N PHE A 150 33.21 -64.97 32.64
CA PHE A 150 32.82 -63.99 31.62
C PHE A 150 31.32 -64.04 31.30
N GLN A 151 30.72 -62.86 31.13
CA GLN A 151 29.31 -62.67 30.82
C GLN A 151 29.14 -61.82 29.56
N ASP A 152 28.23 -62.21 28.68
CA ASP A 152 27.83 -61.37 27.55
C ASP A 152 26.96 -60.20 28.04
N ILE A 153 27.38 -58.98 27.74
CA ILE A 153 26.74 -57.73 28.15
C ILE A 153 26.29 -56.89 26.94
N SER A 154 26.19 -57.49 25.76
CA SER A 154 25.91 -56.79 24.49
C SER A 154 24.55 -56.07 24.49
N GLU A 155 23.50 -56.70 25.04
CA GLU A 155 22.18 -56.09 25.14
C GLU A 155 22.20 -54.85 26.04
N ARG A 156 22.87 -54.92 27.20
CA ARG A 156 23.05 -53.76 28.10
C ARG A 156 23.73 -52.59 27.39
N LYS A 157 24.81 -52.86 26.65
CA LYS A 157 25.54 -51.82 25.89
C LYS A 157 24.70 -51.20 24.76
N ALA A 158 23.86 -51.99 24.09
CA ALA A 158 22.94 -51.48 23.08
C ALA A 158 21.89 -50.52 23.68
N TRP A 159 21.30 -50.87 24.84
CA TRP A 159 20.36 -49.99 25.55
C TRP A 159 21.03 -48.70 26.04
N GLU A 160 22.23 -48.79 26.63
CA GLU A 160 23.00 -47.61 27.06
C GLU A 160 23.27 -46.66 25.88
N HIS A 161 23.64 -47.21 24.71
CA HIS A 161 23.88 -46.43 23.51
C HIS A 161 22.61 -45.77 22.96
N MET A 162 21.51 -46.51 22.83
CA MET A 162 20.23 -45.98 22.35
C MET A 162 19.69 -44.86 23.24
N LEU A 163 19.80 -45.01 24.56
CA LEU A 163 19.36 -43.98 25.51
C LEU A 163 20.22 -42.71 25.37
N THR A 164 21.54 -42.87 25.24
CA THR A 164 22.47 -41.75 25.02
C THR A 164 22.18 -41.03 23.70
N GLU A 165 21.93 -41.78 22.64
CA GLU A 165 21.60 -41.24 21.31
C GLU A 165 20.25 -40.51 21.32
N SER A 166 19.23 -41.06 21.97
CA SER A 166 17.92 -40.40 22.12
C SER A 166 18.04 -39.09 22.90
N HIS A 167 18.75 -39.09 24.04
CA HIS A 167 18.96 -37.87 24.83
C HIS A 167 19.75 -36.80 24.07
N ALA A 168 20.77 -37.22 23.31
CA ALA A 168 21.51 -36.29 22.46
C ALA A 168 20.62 -35.69 21.37
N ARG A 169 19.79 -36.52 20.71
CA ARG A 169 18.84 -36.08 19.69
C ARG A 169 17.83 -35.06 20.24
N ASP A 170 17.23 -35.34 21.39
CA ASP A 170 16.22 -34.45 21.99
C ASP A 170 16.81 -33.10 22.39
N ARG A 171 18.05 -33.09 22.92
CA ARG A 171 18.80 -31.85 23.18
C ARG A 171 19.10 -31.08 21.91
N THR A 172 19.53 -31.74 20.83
CA THR A 172 19.80 -31.08 19.56
C THR A 172 18.53 -30.47 18.95
N LEU A 173 17.41 -31.19 18.99
CA LEU A 173 16.12 -30.69 18.47
C LEU A 173 15.65 -29.44 19.23
N ALA A 174 15.72 -29.47 20.56
CA ALA A 174 15.35 -28.32 21.39
C ALA A 174 16.34 -27.14 21.27
N GLY A 175 17.64 -27.42 21.07
CA GLY A 175 18.68 -26.41 20.91
C GLY A 175 18.64 -25.69 19.56
N ALA A 176 18.22 -26.37 18.48
CA ALA A 176 18.10 -25.77 17.15
C ALA A 176 16.86 -24.86 17.00
N ALA A 177 15.89 -24.94 17.92
CA ALA A 177 14.69 -24.14 17.86
C ALA A 177 14.98 -22.66 18.19
N GLN A 178 14.43 -21.76 17.37
CA GLN A 178 14.40 -20.30 17.64
C GLN A 178 13.24 -19.89 18.56
N ASP A 179 12.68 -20.86 19.27
CA ASP A 179 11.70 -20.65 20.32
C ASP A 179 12.40 -20.85 21.66
N ARG A 180 12.01 -20.07 22.66
CA ARG A 180 12.42 -20.35 24.04
C ARG A 180 11.65 -21.57 24.51
N ILE A 181 12.38 -22.65 24.77
CA ILE A 181 11.83 -23.91 25.26
C ILE A 181 12.34 -24.11 26.69
N PHE A 182 11.43 -24.30 27.63
CA PHE A 182 11.76 -24.51 29.04
C PHE A 182 10.81 -25.52 29.69
N VAL A 183 11.27 -26.18 30.75
CA VAL A 183 10.45 -27.09 31.56
C VAL A 183 10.43 -26.58 32.99
N LEU A 184 9.23 -26.45 33.56
CA LEU A 184 9.02 -26.07 34.95
C LEU A 184 8.44 -27.20 35.76
N ASP A 185 8.92 -27.38 36.99
CA ASP A 185 8.28 -28.26 37.97
C ASP A 185 7.00 -27.64 38.56
N ARG A 186 6.29 -28.39 39.41
CA ARG A 186 5.06 -27.94 40.09
C ARG A 186 5.27 -26.74 41.01
N HIS A 187 6.49 -26.46 41.44
CA HIS A 187 6.84 -25.33 42.31
C HIS A 187 7.33 -24.10 41.53
N GLY A 188 7.45 -24.23 40.20
CA GLY A 188 7.88 -23.17 39.28
C GLY A 188 9.40 -23.04 39.14
N PHE A 189 10.17 -24.05 39.54
CA PHE A 189 11.61 -24.11 39.29
C PHE A 189 11.89 -24.61 37.87
N VAL A 190 12.93 -24.07 37.25
CA VAL A 190 13.35 -24.44 35.89
C VAL A 190 14.12 -25.77 35.93
N GLU A 191 13.57 -26.82 35.34
CA GLU A 191 14.26 -28.12 35.18
C GLU A 191 15.11 -28.16 33.91
N TYR A 192 14.67 -27.44 32.88
CA TYR A 192 15.35 -27.36 31.58
C TYR A 192 15.09 -26.02 30.92
N ILE A 193 16.08 -25.53 30.17
CA ILE A 193 15.94 -24.42 29.22
C ILE A 193 16.92 -24.63 28.06
N ASN A 194 16.48 -24.36 26.82
CA ASN A 194 17.37 -24.42 25.67
C ASN A 194 18.34 -23.23 25.61
N GLU A 195 19.45 -23.37 24.89
CA GLU A 195 20.48 -22.32 24.75
C GLU A 195 19.91 -21.01 24.22
N TYR A 196 19.02 -21.07 23.23
CA TYR A 196 18.35 -19.89 22.69
C TYR A 196 17.57 -19.13 23.79
N GLY A 197 16.79 -19.86 24.59
CA GLY A 197 16.01 -19.30 25.69
C GLY A 197 16.86 -18.66 26.79
N ALA A 198 17.96 -19.29 27.15
CA ALA A 198 18.91 -18.77 28.15
C ALA A 198 19.68 -17.54 27.62
N GLY A 199 20.10 -17.59 26.36
CA GLY A 199 20.82 -16.50 25.69
C GLY A 199 20.02 -15.21 25.59
N GLN A 200 18.67 -15.27 25.57
CA GLN A 200 17.82 -14.07 25.55
C GLN A 200 17.97 -13.18 26.79
N ILE A 201 18.36 -13.73 27.95
CA ILE A 201 18.68 -12.98 29.17
C ILE A 201 20.18 -12.88 29.45
N GLY A 202 21.02 -13.39 28.53
CA GLY A 202 22.47 -13.35 28.66
C GLY A 202 23.04 -14.25 29.75
N LEU A 203 22.34 -15.32 30.13
CA LEU A 203 22.81 -16.32 31.10
C LEU A 203 23.02 -17.68 30.42
N ALA A 204 23.89 -18.51 30.99
CA ALA A 204 24.02 -19.90 30.59
C ALA A 204 22.86 -20.76 31.16
N PRO A 205 22.40 -21.82 30.47
CA PRO A 205 21.34 -22.70 30.98
C PRO A 205 21.60 -23.21 32.41
N GLU A 206 22.85 -23.53 32.73
CA GLU A 206 23.27 -24.03 34.05
C GLU A 206 23.08 -23.02 35.18
N GLU A 207 23.07 -21.72 34.87
CA GLU A 207 22.83 -20.63 35.84
C GLU A 207 21.33 -20.39 36.11
N ILE A 208 20.47 -20.98 35.27
CA ILE A 208 19.01 -20.82 35.31
C ILE A 208 18.35 -22.05 35.93
N ILE A 209 18.85 -23.24 35.61
CA ILE A 209 18.31 -24.51 36.11
C ILE A 209 18.33 -24.52 37.65
N GLY A 210 17.21 -24.93 38.26
CA GLY A 210 17.01 -24.95 39.70
C GLY A 210 16.62 -23.63 40.34
N ARG A 211 16.47 -22.54 39.57
CA ARG A 211 15.93 -21.26 40.06
C ARG A 211 14.46 -21.12 39.69
N ARG A 212 13.72 -20.27 40.41
CA ARG A 212 12.31 -19.99 40.07
C ARG A 212 12.26 -19.18 38.79
N TYR A 213 11.37 -19.57 37.87
CA TYR A 213 11.26 -18.94 36.56
C TYR A 213 11.03 -17.42 36.64
N GLU A 214 10.21 -16.96 37.60
CA GLU A 214 9.90 -15.54 37.80
C GLU A 214 11.08 -14.70 38.31
N ASP A 215 12.06 -15.32 38.98
CA ASP A 215 13.26 -14.63 39.48
C ASP A 215 14.29 -14.38 38.37
N VAL A 216 14.27 -15.25 37.35
CA VAL A 216 15.21 -15.22 36.22
C VAL A 216 14.62 -14.48 35.02
N PHE A 217 13.31 -14.61 34.81
CA PHE A 217 12.55 -13.97 33.75
C PHE A 217 11.57 -12.96 34.36
N PRO A 218 12.02 -11.74 34.69
CA PRO A 218 11.16 -10.73 35.30
C PRO A 218 10.04 -10.34 34.33
N LEU A 219 8.80 -10.65 34.72
CA LEU A 219 7.57 -10.29 34.01
C LEU A 219 6.94 -9.04 34.65
N ASN A 220 6.16 -8.29 33.88
CA ASN A 220 5.27 -7.29 34.47
C ASN A 220 4.16 -7.99 35.28
N VAL A 221 3.51 -7.25 36.18
CA VAL A 221 2.52 -7.79 37.14
C VAL A 221 1.42 -8.59 36.41
N ASP A 222 0.84 -8.02 35.36
CA ASP A 222 -0.24 -8.65 34.61
C ASP A 222 0.20 -9.95 33.92
N ALA A 223 1.39 -9.98 33.28
CA ALA A 223 1.88 -11.20 32.63
C ALA A 223 2.34 -12.26 33.63
N LEU A 224 2.81 -11.86 34.82
CA LEU A 224 3.17 -12.80 35.89
C LEU A 224 1.91 -13.49 36.42
N GLU A 225 0.85 -12.74 36.70
CA GLU A 225 -0.43 -13.28 37.15
C GLU A 225 -1.08 -14.19 36.10
N SER A 226 -1.08 -13.76 34.83
CA SER A 226 -1.55 -14.59 33.71
C SER A 226 -0.73 -15.89 33.61
N HIS A 227 0.60 -15.81 33.70
CA HIS A 227 1.46 -16.99 33.63
C HIS A 227 1.24 -17.96 34.79
N LYS A 228 1.11 -17.46 36.03
CA LYS A 228 0.78 -18.28 37.21
C LYS A 228 -0.57 -18.98 37.07
N ARG A 229 -1.58 -18.26 36.57
CA ARG A 229 -2.91 -18.82 36.30
C ARG A 229 -2.84 -19.93 35.25
N ASN A 230 -2.13 -19.70 34.15
CA ASN A 230 -1.99 -20.66 33.07
C ASN A 230 -1.22 -21.91 33.52
N LEU A 231 -0.13 -21.75 34.29
CA LEU A 231 0.59 -22.89 34.87
C LEU A 231 -0.30 -23.70 35.81
N ARG A 232 -1.04 -23.04 36.71
CA ARG A 232 -1.96 -23.71 37.63
C ARG A 232 -3.00 -24.53 36.89
N HIS A 233 -3.61 -23.94 35.86
CA HIS A 233 -4.57 -24.63 35.01
C HIS A 233 -3.97 -25.91 34.41
N VAL A 234 -2.78 -25.82 33.78
CA VAL A 234 -2.13 -26.99 33.17
C VAL A 234 -1.83 -28.08 34.20
N PHE A 235 -1.38 -27.72 35.42
CA PHE A 235 -1.10 -28.70 36.48
C PHE A 235 -2.37 -29.34 37.07
N GLU A 236 -3.49 -28.62 37.13
CA GLU A 236 -4.75 -29.09 37.70
C GLU A 236 -5.58 -29.90 36.71
N THR A 237 -5.69 -29.45 35.46
CA THR A 237 -6.54 -30.08 34.43
C THR A 237 -5.75 -31.04 33.54
N GLY A 238 -4.46 -30.78 33.34
CA GLY A 238 -3.67 -31.49 32.34
C GLY A 238 -4.01 -31.10 30.89
N ASP A 239 -4.66 -29.95 30.70
CA ASP A 239 -4.95 -29.38 29.38
C ASP A 239 -3.89 -28.34 28.99
N PRO A 240 -3.46 -28.30 27.71
CA PRO A 240 -2.51 -27.31 27.24
C PRO A 240 -3.15 -25.92 27.14
N VAL A 241 -2.37 -24.88 27.41
CA VAL A 241 -2.80 -23.47 27.31
C VAL A 241 -2.00 -22.74 26.25
N TYR A 242 -2.66 -21.87 25.49
CA TYR A 242 -2.02 -20.91 24.59
C TYR A 242 -2.41 -19.49 24.98
N ASP A 243 -1.43 -18.60 25.03
CA ASP A 243 -1.59 -17.18 25.42
C ASP A 243 -0.75 -16.28 24.51
N GLU A 244 -1.33 -15.17 24.08
CA GLU A 244 -0.62 -14.07 23.41
C GLU A 244 -0.73 -12.82 24.27
N SER A 245 0.38 -12.38 24.86
CA SER A 245 0.37 -11.26 25.79
C SER A 245 1.57 -10.34 25.60
N ARG A 246 1.36 -9.05 25.91
CA ARG A 246 2.43 -8.06 25.92
C ARG A 246 3.25 -8.24 27.20
N ARG A 247 4.54 -8.54 27.04
CA ARG A 247 5.46 -8.82 28.14
C ARG A 247 6.58 -7.80 28.11
N ARG A 248 6.91 -7.28 29.30
CA ARG A 248 8.15 -6.53 29.49
C ARG A 248 9.26 -7.53 29.76
N PHE A 249 10.28 -7.53 28.92
CA PHE A 249 11.40 -8.46 28.97
C PHE A 249 12.70 -7.68 28.72
N CYS A 250 13.66 -7.75 29.66
CA CYS A 250 14.94 -7.03 29.61
C CYS A 250 14.80 -5.52 29.26
N GLY A 251 13.77 -4.85 29.80
CA GLY A 251 13.50 -3.43 29.55
C GLY A 251 12.81 -3.10 28.23
N ARG A 252 12.56 -4.09 27.36
CA ARG A 252 11.78 -3.93 26.12
C ARG A 252 10.38 -4.50 26.29
N GLU A 253 9.41 -3.95 25.56
CA GLU A 253 8.06 -4.52 25.50
C GLU A 253 7.91 -5.31 24.20
N LEU A 254 7.57 -6.59 24.35
CA LEU A 254 7.44 -7.54 23.24
C LEU A 254 6.07 -8.21 23.31
N TRP A 255 5.51 -8.57 22.16
CA TRP A 255 4.40 -9.50 22.11
C TRP A 255 4.93 -10.92 22.14
N MET A 256 4.51 -11.71 23.13
CA MET A 256 4.95 -13.09 23.30
C MET A 256 3.77 -14.04 23.11
N GLY A 257 3.90 -14.97 22.15
CA GLY A 257 3.02 -16.13 22.04
C GLY A 257 3.62 -17.28 22.83
N ALA A 258 2.92 -17.79 23.84
CA ALA A 258 3.39 -18.87 24.71
C ALA A 258 2.40 -20.03 24.73
N ARG A 259 2.93 -21.25 24.55
CA ARG A 259 2.18 -22.49 24.71
C ARG A 259 2.75 -23.26 25.90
N LEU A 260 1.88 -23.66 26.82
CA LEU A 260 2.21 -24.49 27.97
C LEU A 260 1.58 -25.88 27.78
N VAL A 261 2.37 -26.93 27.89
CA VAL A 261 1.97 -28.32 27.66
C VAL A 261 2.37 -29.18 28.86
N PRO A 262 1.51 -30.05 29.39
CA PRO A 262 1.85 -30.89 30.53
C PRO A 262 2.80 -32.02 30.13
N ILE A 263 3.79 -32.28 30.97
CA ILE A 263 4.61 -33.49 30.95
C ILE A 263 4.08 -34.40 32.06
N ARG A 264 3.84 -35.68 31.73
CA ARG A 264 3.26 -36.66 32.64
C ARG A 264 4.30 -37.68 33.08
N ASP A 265 4.20 -38.10 34.33
CA ASP A 265 5.00 -39.20 34.88
C ASP A 265 4.43 -40.58 34.47
N GLN A 266 5.09 -41.65 34.93
CA GLN A 266 4.68 -43.03 34.68
C GLN A 266 3.31 -43.38 35.29
N ALA A 267 2.84 -42.61 36.28
CA ALA A 267 1.52 -42.76 36.90
C ALA A 267 0.44 -41.92 36.19
N GLY A 268 0.78 -41.19 35.12
CA GLY A 268 -0.12 -40.34 34.34
C GLY A 268 -0.40 -38.97 34.95
N GLN A 269 0.24 -38.64 36.07
CA GLN A 269 0.09 -37.35 36.76
C GLN A 269 0.99 -36.29 36.10
N VAL A 270 0.54 -35.03 36.08
CA VAL A 270 1.34 -33.92 35.54
C VAL A 270 2.50 -33.64 36.49
N SER A 271 3.72 -34.02 36.08
CA SER A 271 4.95 -33.85 36.85
C SER A 271 5.64 -32.52 36.58
N ALA A 272 5.56 -32.03 35.34
CA ALA A 272 6.18 -30.79 34.90
C ALA A 272 5.37 -30.15 33.77
N VAL A 273 5.71 -28.91 33.40
CA VAL A 273 5.10 -28.18 32.28
C VAL A 273 6.19 -27.73 31.31
N LEU A 274 6.05 -28.14 30.05
CA LEU A 274 6.82 -27.64 28.92
C LEU A 274 6.25 -26.31 28.45
N GLY A 275 7.03 -25.25 28.56
CA GLY A 275 6.74 -23.95 27.96
C GLY A 275 7.52 -23.75 26.67
N ILE A 276 6.80 -23.36 25.61
CA ILE A 276 7.37 -22.89 24.35
C ILE A 276 6.89 -21.47 24.16
N SER A 277 7.81 -20.51 24.00
CA SER A 277 7.42 -19.12 23.77
C SER A 277 8.23 -18.47 22.66
N ARG A 278 7.53 -17.69 21.81
CA ARG A 278 8.06 -16.99 20.65
C ARG A 278 7.72 -15.50 20.72
N ASP A 279 8.66 -14.67 20.28
CA ASP A 279 8.39 -13.26 19.98
C ASP A 279 7.55 -13.16 18.70
N ILE A 280 6.35 -12.61 18.81
CA ILE A 280 5.39 -12.41 17.71
C ILE A 280 5.17 -10.92 17.41
N SER A 281 6.09 -10.05 17.86
CA SER A 281 5.99 -8.60 17.71
C SER A 281 5.92 -8.16 16.25
N GLU A 282 6.74 -8.74 15.37
CA GLU A 282 6.72 -8.43 13.93
C GLU A 282 5.36 -8.77 13.30
N ARG A 283 4.79 -9.92 13.64
CA ARG A 283 3.46 -10.32 13.17
C ARG A 283 2.39 -9.34 13.65
N LYS A 284 2.41 -8.96 14.93
CA LYS A 284 1.44 -8.00 15.50
C LYS A 284 1.58 -6.60 14.89
N GLN A 285 2.80 -6.15 14.62
CA GLN A 285 3.04 -4.87 13.93
C GLN A 285 2.52 -4.89 12.49
N ALA A 286 2.71 -6.00 11.77
CA ALA A 286 2.19 -6.15 10.41
C ALA A 286 0.66 -6.20 10.37
N GLU A 287 0.03 -6.94 11.29
CA GLU A 287 -1.43 -6.98 11.45
C GLU A 287 -2.00 -5.59 11.75
N GLU A 288 -1.39 -4.86 12.67
CA GLU A 288 -1.81 -3.51 13.05
C GLU A 288 -1.59 -2.50 11.92
N ALA A 289 -0.44 -2.52 11.25
CA ALA A 289 -0.18 -1.65 10.10
C ALA A 289 -1.17 -1.90 8.95
N LEU A 290 -1.55 -3.17 8.72
CA LEU A 290 -2.59 -3.51 7.76
C LEU A 290 -3.95 -2.96 8.18
N ARG A 291 -4.32 -3.11 9.47
CA ARG A 291 -5.58 -2.58 10.03
C ARG A 291 -5.64 -1.06 9.90
N GLU A 292 -4.59 -0.35 10.32
CA GLU A 292 -4.49 1.11 10.21
C GLU A 292 -4.55 1.57 8.75
N SER A 293 -3.90 0.85 7.84
CA SER A 293 -3.96 1.15 6.41
C SER A 293 -5.37 0.98 5.86
N GLN A 294 -6.07 -0.12 6.21
CA GLN A 294 -7.45 -0.36 5.81
C GLN A 294 -8.41 0.71 6.35
N GLU A 295 -8.28 1.08 7.63
CA GLU A 295 -9.09 2.13 8.24
C GLU A 295 -8.85 3.49 7.60
N ARG A 296 -7.59 3.83 7.31
CA ARG A 296 -7.21 5.05 6.60
C ARG A 296 -7.85 5.11 5.21
N TYR A 297 -7.76 4.03 4.43
CA TYR A 297 -8.38 3.98 3.10
C TYR A 297 -9.91 4.08 3.16
N ARG A 298 -10.54 3.39 4.11
CA ARG A 298 -11.99 3.48 4.33
C ARG A 298 -12.42 4.91 4.67
N ALA A 299 -11.72 5.57 5.60
CA ALA A 299 -12.02 6.95 5.96
C ALA A 299 -11.88 7.91 4.78
N LEU A 300 -10.86 7.75 3.94
CA LEU A 300 -10.70 8.57 2.73
C LEU A 300 -11.88 8.37 1.77
N VAL A 301 -12.26 7.12 1.49
CA VAL A 301 -13.35 6.82 0.55
C VAL A 301 -14.70 7.32 1.06
N GLU A 302 -14.98 7.19 2.36
CA GLU A 302 -16.24 7.63 2.97
C GLU A 302 -16.38 9.15 3.12
N THR A 303 -15.26 9.88 3.22
CA THR A 303 -15.28 11.35 3.40
C THR A 303 -15.22 12.13 2.10
N LEU A 304 -14.99 11.46 0.95
CA LEU A 304 -14.97 12.12 -0.35
C LEU A 304 -16.38 12.63 -0.73
N PRO A 305 -16.48 13.85 -1.30
CA PRO A 305 -17.76 14.43 -1.71
C PRO A 305 -18.32 13.82 -2.99
N ASP A 306 -17.54 12.97 -3.67
CA ASP A 306 -17.96 12.27 -4.88
C ASP A 306 -18.47 10.87 -4.52
N ALA A 307 -19.47 10.40 -5.25
CA ALA A 307 -19.93 9.02 -5.14
C ALA A 307 -18.90 8.09 -5.78
N ILE A 308 -18.50 7.05 -5.05
CA ILE A 308 -17.58 6.03 -5.53
C ILE A 308 -18.31 4.71 -5.54
N VAL A 309 -18.24 4.00 -6.68
CA VAL A 309 -18.84 2.69 -6.87
C VAL A 309 -17.81 1.75 -7.47
N LEU A 310 -17.69 0.55 -6.90
CA LEU A 310 -16.94 -0.57 -7.45
C LEU A 310 -17.91 -1.58 -8.03
N THR A 311 -17.70 -2.01 -9.27
CA THR A 311 -18.48 -3.08 -9.90
C THR A 311 -17.60 -4.27 -10.28
N ASP A 312 -18.22 -5.43 -10.48
CA ASP A 312 -17.61 -6.52 -11.23
C ASP A 312 -17.51 -6.17 -12.73
N MET A 313 -16.99 -7.10 -13.53
CA MET A 313 -16.85 -6.94 -14.98
C MET A 313 -18.18 -6.93 -15.73
N ASN A 314 -19.28 -7.41 -15.12
CA ASN A 314 -20.63 -7.40 -15.68
C ASN A 314 -21.41 -6.13 -15.28
N GLY A 315 -20.83 -5.27 -14.46
CA GLY A 315 -21.45 -4.04 -13.96
C GLY A 315 -22.30 -4.22 -12.70
N ALA A 316 -22.25 -5.38 -12.03
CA ALA A 316 -22.91 -5.57 -10.74
C ALA A 316 -22.13 -4.83 -9.65
N ILE A 317 -22.82 -4.01 -8.85
CA ILE A 317 -22.22 -3.20 -7.79
C ILE A 317 -21.74 -4.12 -6.66
N LEU A 318 -20.44 -4.06 -6.35
CA LEU A 318 -19.78 -4.83 -5.30
C LEU A 318 -19.56 -4.01 -4.02
N ALA A 319 -19.33 -2.71 -4.16
CA ALA A 319 -19.13 -1.78 -3.06
C ALA A 319 -19.40 -0.34 -3.50
N GLY A 320 -19.59 0.55 -2.53
CA GLY A 320 -19.63 1.99 -2.73
C GLY A 320 -19.45 2.73 -1.41
N ASN A 321 -19.22 4.04 -1.48
CA ASN A 321 -19.17 4.90 -0.29
C ASN A 321 -20.57 5.43 0.06
N GLN A 322 -20.72 6.03 1.25
CA GLN A 322 -21.99 6.60 1.68
C GLN A 322 -22.52 7.66 0.69
N MET A 323 -21.63 8.42 0.04
CA MET A 323 -22.02 9.39 -0.97
C MET A 323 -22.72 8.73 -2.18
N ALA A 324 -22.36 7.50 -2.56
CA ALA A 324 -23.08 6.77 -3.59
C ALA A 324 -24.54 6.50 -3.20
N ALA A 325 -24.79 6.07 -1.95
CA ALA A 325 -26.15 5.86 -1.47
C ALA A 325 -26.97 7.17 -1.51
N THR A 326 -26.41 8.26 -0.97
CA THR A 326 -27.02 9.59 -0.99
C THR A 326 -27.32 10.03 -2.42
N LEU A 327 -26.35 9.92 -3.33
CA LEU A 327 -26.47 10.39 -4.70
C LEU A 327 -27.54 9.64 -5.49
N TYR A 328 -27.61 8.31 -5.34
CA TYR A 328 -28.61 7.47 -5.98
C TYR A 328 -29.98 7.47 -5.27
N GLY A 329 -30.12 8.16 -4.13
CA GLY A 329 -31.35 8.21 -3.35
C GLY A 329 -31.69 6.86 -2.67
N ALA A 330 -30.67 6.12 -2.25
CA ALA A 330 -30.81 4.89 -1.46
C ALA A 330 -30.55 5.18 0.02
N ASP A 331 -31.18 4.40 0.91
CA ASP A 331 -31.02 4.57 2.36
C ASP A 331 -29.61 4.12 2.81
N SER A 332 -29.04 3.14 2.11
CA SER A 332 -27.68 2.66 2.35
C SER A 332 -27.04 2.07 1.09
N VAL A 333 -25.72 1.88 1.11
CA VAL A 333 -24.97 1.27 -0.01
C VAL A 333 -25.39 -0.19 -0.20
N GLU A 334 -25.77 -0.89 0.87
CA GLU A 334 -26.21 -2.28 0.86
C GLU A 334 -27.40 -2.50 -0.08
N GLU A 335 -28.28 -1.51 -0.22
CA GLU A 335 -29.41 -1.60 -1.16
C GLU A 335 -28.98 -1.59 -2.64
N LEU A 336 -27.83 -0.99 -2.93
CA LEU A 336 -27.27 -0.88 -4.27
C LEU A 336 -26.49 -2.14 -4.67
N LEU A 337 -25.99 -2.92 -3.69
CA LEU A 337 -25.18 -4.11 -3.94
C LEU A 337 -25.92 -5.14 -4.81
N GLY A 338 -25.18 -5.73 -5.75
CA GLY A 338 -25.69 -6.70 -6.72
C GLY A 338 -26.56 -6.12 -7.83
N ARG A 339 -27.02 -4.87 -7.73
CA ARG A 339 -27.72 -4.20 -8.83
C ARG A 339 -26.73 -3.86 -9.93
N ASN A 340 -27.21 -3.86 -11.17
CA ASN A 340 -26.38 -3.52 -12.32
C ASN A 340 -26.33 -1.99 -12.50
N ALA A 341 -25.13 -1.41 -12.48
CA ALA A 341 -24.90 0.04 -12.58
C ALA A 341 -25.48 0.66 -13.86
N VAL A 342 -25.50 -0.08 -14.98
CA VAL A 342 -26.05 0.40 -16.27
C VAL A 342 -27.56 0.68 -16.18
N LYS A 343 -28.27 0.02 -15.26
CA LYS A 343 -29.71 0.27 -15.07
C LYS A 343 -30.00 1.66 -14.49
N PHE A 344 -29.04 2.25 -13.81
CA PHE A 344 -29.13 3.61 -13.29
C PHE A 344 -28.78 4.67 -14.34
N VAL A 345 -28.45 4.31 -15.58
CA VAL A 345 -28.26 5.29 -16.67
C VAL A 345 -29.53 5.37 -17.51
N ALA A 346 -29.88 6.60 -17.91
CA ALA A 346 -31.03 6.88 -18.77
C ALA A 346 -30.98 6.03 -20.05
N VAL A 347 -32.15 5.57 -20.51
CA VAL A 347 -32.26 4.52 -21.54
C VAL A 347 -31.58 4.91 -22.85
N ASP A 348 -31.74 6.17 -23.26
CA ASP A 348 -31.17 6.79 -24.45
C ASP A 348 -29.64 6.91 -24.39
N GLU A 349 -29.04 6.87 -23.20
CA GLU A 349 -27.60 7.00 -23.01
C GLU A 349 -26.87 5.69 -22.73
N ARG A 350 -27.60 4.59 -22.49
CA ARG A 350 -27.00 3.28 -22.20
C ARG A 350 -26.07 2.80 -23.31
N GLN A 351 -26.40 3.04 -24.57
CA GLN A 351 -25.53 2.63 -25.68
C GLN A 351 -24.19 3.37 -25.63
N ARG A 352 -24.20 4.69 -25.36
CA ARG A 352 -22.98 5.48 -25.20
C ARG A 352 -22.13 4.96 -24.03
N MET A 353 -22.78 4.56 -22.94
CA MET A 353 -22.08 3.96 -21.79
C MET A 353 -21.39 2.63 -22.17
N LEU A 354 -22.06 1.75 -22.93
CA LEU A 354 -21.49 0.49 -23.40
C LEU A 354 -20.30 0.70 -24.36
N ASP A 355 -20.40 1.68 -25.25
CA ASP A 355 -19.30 2.05 -26.14
C ASP A 355 -18.10 2.57 -25.33
N ASN A 356 -18.35 3.37 -24.29
CA ASN A 356 -17.31 3.83 -23.37
C ASN A 356 -16.75 2.70 -22.48
N GLN A 357 -17.56 1.71 -22.09
CA GLN A 357 -17.06 0.51 -21.41
C GLN A 357 -16.09 -0.28 -22.30
N SER A 358 -16.34 -0.35 -23.61
CA SER A 358 -15.40 -0.96 -24.55
C SER A 358 -14.07 -0.20 -24.61
N ARG A 359 -14.11 1.14 -24.57
CA ARG A 359 -12.90 1.97 -24.50
C ARG A 359 -12.15 1.81 -23.17
N LEU A 360 -12.87 1.67 -22.07
CA LEU A 360 -12.34 1.38 -20.74
C LEU A 360 -11.55 0.07 -20.74
N LEU A 361 -12.09 -0.99 -21.37
CA LEU A 361 -11.40 -2.29 -21.50
C LEU A 361 -10.13 -2.20 -22.34
N GLN A 362 -10.09 -1.34 -23.36
CA GLN A 362 -8.93 -1.16 -24.23
C GLN A 362 -7.83 -0.29 -23.60
N LYS A 363 -8.20 0.81 -22.93
CA LYS A 363 -7.27 1.83 -22.42
C LYS A 363 -7.00 1.73 -20.92
N GLY A 364 -7.77 0.94 -20.19
CA GLY A 364 -7.71 0.80 -18.74
C GLY A 364 -8.48 1.88 -17.97
N HIS A 365 -8.88 2.98 -18.63
CA HIS A 365 -9.64 4.08 -18.02
C HIS A 365 -10.49 4.81 -19.06
N VAL A 366 -11.51 5.53 -18.58
CA VAL A 366 -12.29 6.52 -19.33
C VAL A 366 -12.51 7.75 -18.46
N TRP A 367 -12.22 8.91 -19.02
CA TRP A 367 -12.38 10.20 -18.38
C TRP A 367 -13.49 11.02 -19.03
N ASP A 368 -14.05 11.94 -18.25
CA ASP A 368 -14.91 13.04 -18.69
C ASP A 368 -16.11 12.57 -19.54
N THR A 369 -16.84 11.60 -19.00
CA THR A 369 -18.10 11.14 -19.59
C THR A 369 -19.27 11.64 -18.76
N GLU A 370 -20.01 12.60 -19.30
CA GLU A 370 -21.25 13.05 -18.69
C GLU A 370 -22.38 12.09 -19.06
N TYR A 371 -23.29 11.80 -18.13
CA TYR A 371 -24.51 11.03 -18.36
C TYR A 371 -25.68 11.59 -17.54
N THR A 372 -26.89 11.43 -18.05
CA THR A 372 -28.15 11.48 -17.34
C THR A 372 -28.32 10.18 -16.56
N VAL A 373 -28.23 10.29 -15.24
CA VAL A 373 -28.32 9.18 -14.31
C VAL A 373 -29.65 9.24 -13.58
N LEU A 374 -30.25 8.07 -13.39
CA LEU A 374 -31.50 7.82 -12.68
C LEU A 374 -31.21 7.55 -11.20
N ARG A 375 -31.94 8.22 -10.33
CA ARG A 375 -32.05 7.85 -8.91
C ARG A 375 -33.04 6.70 -8.72
N LYS A 376 -33.04 6.10 -7.53
CA LYS A 376 -33.96 5.02 -7.14
C LYS A 376 -35.44 5.40 -7.30
N ASP A 377 -35.78 6.67 -7.05
CA ASP A 377 -37.14 7.21 -7.16
C ASP A 377 -37.57 7.55 -8.61
N GLY A 378 -36.66 7.39 -9.58
CA GLY A 378 -36.89 7.69 -10.99
C GLY A 378 -36.56 9.12 -11.40
N THR A 379 -36.20 10.01 -10.48
CA THR A 379 -35.69 11.34 -10.82
C THR A 379 -34.32 11.24 -11.47
N THR A 380 -33.94 12.25 -12.25
CA THR A 380 -32.65 12.26 -12.98
C THR A 380 -31.71 13.35 -12.49
N PHE A 381 -30.41 13.13 -12.67
CA PHE A 381 -29.38 14.15 -12.52
C PHE A 381 -28.31 14.01 -13.59
N THR A 382 -27.57 15.09 -13.84
CA THR A 382 -26.42 15.06 -14.74
C THR A 382 -25.18 14.68 -13.93
N ALA A 383 -24.58 13.54 -14.26
CA ALA A 383 -23.41 13.01 -13.60
C ALA A 383 -22.18 13.07 -14.51
N ASP A 384 -21.07 13.61 -13.99
CA ASP A 384 -19.74 13.45 -14.58
C ASP A 384 -19.13 12.16 -14.01
N ILE A 385 -18.93 11.16 -14.87
CA ILE A 385 -18.46 9.83 -14.49
C ILE A 385 -17.06 9.59 -15.06
N ARG A 386 -16.16 9.19 -14.16
CA ARG A 386 -14.80 8.74 -14.46
C ARG A 386 -14.63 7.31 -14.01
N ALA A 387 -14.10 6.44 -14.87
CA ALA A 387 -13.99 5.02 -14.57
C ALA A 387 -12.59 4.48 -14.87
N SER A 388 -12.12 3.54 -14.04
CA SER A 388 -10.84 2.83 -14.21
C SER A 388 -11.02 1.35 -13.93
N LEU A 389 -10.24 0.51 -14.62
CA LEU A 389 -10.16 -0.91 -14.31
C LEU A 389 -9.45 -1.14 -12.99
N VAL A 390 -9.94 -2.13 -12.24
CA VAL A 390 -9.30 -2.70 -11.06
C VAL A 390 -8.78 -4.08 -11.43
N PHE A 391 -7.51 -4.33 -11.13
CA PHE A 391 -6.83 -5.57 -11.47
C PHE A 391 -6.60 -6.43 -10.22
N ASP A 392 -6.52 -7.75 -10.40
CA ASP A 392 -6.03 -8.67 -9.38
C ASP A 392 -4.49 -8.70 -9.32
N ALA A 393 -3.95 -9.56 -8.46
CA ALA A 393 -2.50 -9.72 -8.27
C ALA A 393 -1.78 -10.21 -9.54
N ASP A 394 -2.47 -10.96 -10.41
CA ASP A 394 -1.94 -11.48 -11.67
C ASP A 394 -2.16 -10.53 -12.85
N ARG A 395 -2.63 -9.30 -12.57
CA ARG A 395 -2.96 -8.24 -13.55
C ARG A 395 -4.13 -8.57 -14.48
N HIS A 396 -5.03 -9.46 -14.08
CA HIS A 396 -6.30 -9.64 -14.78
C HIS A 396 -7.34 -8.63 -14.31
N PRO A 397 -8.15 -8.05 -15.21
CA PRO A 397 -9.20 -7.12 -14.83
C PRO A 397 -10.29 -7.85 -14.04
N ARG A 398 -10.53 -7.40 -12.81
CA ARG A 398 -11.48 -7.99 -11.86
C ARG A 398 -12.73 -7.14 -11.65
N GLY A 399 -12.64 -5.84 -11.91
CA GLY A 399 -13.76 -4.93 -11.73
C GLY A 399 -13.49 -3.53 -12.27
N ILE A 400 -14.45 -2.64 -12.04
CA ILE A 400 -14.40 -1.24 -12.48
C ILE A 400 -14.69 -0.35 -11.28
N ILE A 401 -13.81 0.61 -11.00
CA ILE A 401 -14.08 1.68 -10.05
C ILE A 401 -14.56 2.92 -10.81
N ALA A 402 -15.70 3.46 -10.40
CA ALA A 402 -16.29 4.67 -10.97
C ALA A 402 -16.39 5.76 -9.90
N VAL A 403 -15.95 6.97 -10.25
CA VAL A 403 -16.16 8.20 -9.48
C VAL A 403 -17.22 9.01 -10.20
N ILE A 404 -18.27 9.37 -9.49
CA ILE A 404 -19.50 9.96 -10.02
C ILE A 404 -19.73 11.27 -9.28
N ARG A 405 -19.81 12.37 -10.02
CA ARG A 405 -20.06 13.70 -9.48
C ARG A 405 -21.34 14.28 -10.04
N ASP A 406 -22.24 14.74 -9.17
CA ASP A 406 -23.42 15.50 -9.58
C ASP A 406 -23.00 16.90 -10.07
N ARG A 407 -23.41 17.26 -11.29
CA ARG A 407 -23.19 18.59 -11.88
C ARG A 407 -24.46 19.43 -11.96
N SER A 408 -25.59 18.93 -11.46
CA SER A 408 -26.88 19.57 -11.62
C SER A 408 -26.91 20.97 -11.00
N GLU A 409 -26.38 21.15 -9.78
CA GLU A 409 -26.37 22.45 -9.09
C GLU A 409 -25.57 23.51 -9.85
N ARG A 410 -24.37 23.14 -10.32
CA ARG A 410 -23.51 24.06 -11.07
C ARG A 410 -24.17 24.49 -12.36
N LYS A 411 -24.76 23.53 -13.10
CA LYS A 411 -25.44 23.83 -14.36
C LYS A 411 -26.65 24.72 -14.14
N MET A 412 -27.46 24.45 -13.11
CA MET A 412 -28.59 25.32 -12.74
C MET A 412 -28.14 26.73 -12.35
N ALA A 413 -27.01 26.87 -11.65
CA ALA A 413 -26.45 28.18 -11.29
C ALA A 413 -25.93 28.95 -12.52
N GLU A 414 -25.24 28.26 -13.44
CA GLU A 414 -24.76 28.84 -14.71
C GLU A 414 -25.92 29.29 -15.60
N GLU A 415 -26.98 28.46 -15.73
CA GLU A 415 -28.19 28.79 -16.48
C GLU A 415 -28.92 30.00 -15.87
N LYS A 416 -29.11 30.02 -14.54
CA LYS A 416 -29.71 31.15 -13.83
C LYS A 416 -28.90 32.43 -13.96
N LEU A 417 -27.56 32.33 -13.95
CA LEU A 417 -26.69 33.49 -14.16
C LEU A 417 -26.87 34.04 -15.57
N LYS A 418 -26.91 33.17 -16.58
CA LYS A 418 -27.15 33.57 -17.97
C LYS A 418 -28.50 34.26 -18.12
N GLU A 419 -29.56 33.68 -17.58
CA GLU A 419 -30.92 34.26 -17.60
C GLU A 419 -30.94 35.63 -16.89
N SER A 420 -30.25 35.76 -15.75
CA SER A 420 -30.13 37.02 -15.02
C SER A 420 -29.40 38.10 -15.84
N VAL A 421 -28.30 37.75 -16.52
CA VAL A 421 -27.55 38.68 -17.40
C VAL A 421 -28.42 39.14 -18.57
N GLU A 422 -29.12 38.22 -19.25
CA GLU A 422 -30.02 38.54 -20.35
C GLU A 422 -31.15 39.47 -19.89
N ARG A 423 -31.74 39.20 -18.72
CA ARG A 423 -32.79 40.04 -18.13
C ARG A 423 -32.28 41.44 -17.75
N LEU A 424 -31.08 41.54 -17.20
CA LEU A 424 -30.45 42.83 -16.88
C LEU A 424 -30.19 43.65 -18.15
N GLN A 425 -29.67 43.02 -19.21
CA GLN A 425 -29.47 43.70 -20.50
C GLN A 425 -30.79 44.23 -21.07
N SER A 426 -31.84 43.40 -21.12
CA SER A 426 -33.16 43.83 -21.61
C SER A 426 -33.75 44.97 -20.78
N THR A 427 -33.57 44.95 -19.45
CA THR A 427 -34.03 46.02 -18.56
C THR A 427 -33.28 47.33 -18.80
N LEU A 428 -31.97 47.27 -19.05
CA LEU A 428 -31.16 48.44 -19.37
C LEU A 428 -31.61 49.07 -20.69
N GLU A 429 -31.81 48.28 -21.75
CA GLU A 429 -32.30 48.76 -23.05
C GLU A 429 -33.68 49.42 -22.92
N GLY A 430 -34.60 48.79 -22.18
CA GLY A 430 -35.92 49.36 -21.90
C GLY A 430 -35.86 50.69 -21.13
N THR A 431 -34.90 50.83 -20.21
CA THR A 431 -34.67 52.08 -19.45
C THR A 431 -34.15 53.20 -20.35
N ILE A 432 -33.17 52.89 -21.21
CA ILE A 432 -32.65 53.82 -22.23
C ILE A 432 -33.79 54.29 -23.14
N GLN A 433 -34.65 53.38 -23.58
CA GLN A 433 -35.80 53.71 -24.42
C GLN A 433 -36.83 54.59 -23.70
N ALA A 434 -37.09 54.35 -22.41
CA ALA A 434 -38.00 55.19 -21.62
C ALA A 434 -37.44 56.62 -21.42
N ILE A 435 -36.13 56.74 -21.19
CA ILE A 435 -35.46 58.04 -21.09
C ILE A 435 -35.53 58.80 -22.42
N ALA A 436 -35.23 58.13 -23.54
CA ALA A 436 -35.34 58.69 -24.88
C ALA A 436 -36.75 59.25 -25.15
N LEU A 437 -37.79 58.44 -24.89
CA LEU A 437 -39.19 58.87 -25.03
C LEU A 437 -39.53 60.09 -24.15
N THR A 438 -38.97 60.16 -22.94
CA THR A 438 -39.22 61.30 -22.03
C THR A 438 -38.65 62.61 -22.57
N VAL A 439 -37.48 62.56 -23.23
CA VAL A 439 -36.87 63.73 -23.89
C VAL A 439 -37.70 64.15 -25.09
N GLU A 440 -38.12 63.17 -25.89
CA GLU A 440 -38.95 63.36 -27.08
C GLU A 440 -40.30 64.01 -26.73
N MET A 441 -40.88 63.70 -25.56
CA MET A 441 -42.12 64.36 -25.08
C MET A 441 -41.96 65.89 -24.86
N ARG A 442 -40.73 66.41 -24.66
CA ARG A 442 -40.49 67.86 -24.58
C ARG A 442 -40.32 68.53 -25.95
N ASP A 443 -40.14 67.72 -27.00
CA ASP A 443 -40.04 68.16 -28.40
C ASP A 443 -41.05 67.38 -29.28
N PRO A 444 -42.35 67.72 -29.21
CA PRO A 444 -43.43 66.96 -29.84
C PRO A 444 -43.29 66.78 -31.36
N TYR A 445 -42.56 67.67 -32.03
CA TYR A 445 -42.36 67.63 -33.47
C TYR A 445 -41.29 66.64 -33.91
N THR A 446 -40.53 66.08 -32.97
CA THR A 446 -39.54 65.04 -33.23
C THR A 446 -40.05 63.65 -32.87
N ALA A 447 -41.35 63.47 -32.62
CA ALA A 447 -41.92 62.17 -32.27
C ALA A 447 -41.52 61.04 -33.23
N GLY A 448 -40.94 59.98 -32.66
CA GLY A 448 -40.35 58.84 -33.36
C GLY A 448 -39.00 59.08 -34.03
N HIS A 449 -38.42 60.28 -33.97
CA HIS A 449 -37.16 60.64 -34.64
C HIS A 449 -36.01 59.78 -34.13
N GLN A 450 -35.79 59.77 -32.82
CA GLN A 450 -34.70 59.01 -32.21
C GLN A 450 -34.80 57.52 -32.55
N ARG A 451 -36.01 56.97 -32.58
CA ARG A 451 -36.26 55.58 -33.01
C ARG A 451 -35.93 55.37 -34.49
N ARG A 452 -36.38 56.26 -35.39
CA ARG A 452 -36.10 56.17 -36.83
C ARG A 452 -34.61 56.27 -37.12
N VAL A 453 -33.91 57.19 -36.46
CA VAL A 453 -32.44 57.33 -36.52
C VAL A 453 -31.77 56.06 -36.02
N ALA A 454 -32.17 55.52 -34.86
CA ALA A 454 -31.59 54.30 -34.32
C ALA A 454 -31.78 53.08 -35.24
N ARG A 455 -32.96 52.93 -35.85
CA ARG A 455 -33.22 51.86 -36.84
C ARG A 455 -32.31 51.97 -38.05
N LEU A 456 -32.16 53.18 -38.60
CA LEU A 456 -31.29 53.42 -39.75
C LEU A 456 -29.82 53.23 -39.38
N ALA A 457 -29.38 53.78 -38.25
CA ALA A 457 -27.99 53.66 -37.78
C ALA A 457 -27.60 52.18 -37.56
N ARG A 458 -28.51 51.37 -37.00
CA ARG A 458 -28.33 49.91 -36.88
C ARG A 458 -28.18 49.24 -38.25
N ALA A 459 -29.06 49.54 -39.20
CA ALA A 459 -29.00 48.96 -40.54
C ALA A 459 -27.68 49.33 -41.27
N ILE A 460 -27.20 50.56 -41.10
CA ILE A 460 -25.89 51.00 -41.62
C ILE A 460 -24.76 50.24 -40.93
N ALA A 461 -24.81 50.06 -39.61
CA ALA A 461 -23.80 49.33 -38.85
C ALA A 461 -23.72 47.84 -39.25
N GLU A 462 -24.87 47.20 -39.48
CA GLU A 462 -24.96 45.83 -40.00
C GLU A 462 -24.36 45.72 -41.40
N GLU A 463 -24.65 46.66 -42.31
CA GLU A 463 -24.02 46.71 -43.64
C GLU A 463 -22.51 47.00 -43.59
N THR A 464 -22.04 47.68 -42.54
CA THR A 464 -20.63 47.96 -42.31
C THR A 464 -19.85 46.73 -41.79
N ALA A 465 -20.55 45.63 -41.49
CA ALA A 465 -20.01 44.39 -40.92
C ALA A 465 -19.31 44.59 -39.57
N LEU A 466 -19.90 45.43 -38.71
CA LEU A 466 -19.44 45.63 -37.33
C LEU A 466 -19.81 44.44 -36.43
N SER A 467 -19.11 44.29 -35.29
CA SER A 467 -19.46 43.29 -34.28
C SER A 467 -20.83 43.57 -33.64
N GLU A 468 -21.53 42.55 -33.14
CA GLU A 468 -22.82 42.74 -32.45
C GLU A 468 -22.73 43.76 -31.29
N TYR A 469 -21.60 43.74 -30.58
CA TYR A 469 -21.32 44.69 -29.51
C TYR A 469 -21.29 46.14 -30.02
N GLN A 470 -20.65 46.40 -31.17
CA GLN A 470 -20.60 47.74 -31.79
C GLN A 470 -21.94 48.14 -32.43
N ILE A 471 -22.64 47.22 -33.10
CA ILE A 471 -23.98 47.47 -33.64
C ILE A 471 -24.93 47.90 -32.51
N ARG A 472 -24.85 47.24 -31.35
CA ARG A 472 -25.62 47.61 -30.17
C ARG A 472 -25.22 48.97 -29.60
N ALA A 473 -23.92 49.31 -29.57
CA ALA A 473 -23.45 50.65 -29.19
C ALA A 473 -24.02 51.75 -30.09
N VAL A 474 -24.01 51.55 -31.42
CA VAL A 474 -24.60 52.48 -32.40
C VAL A 474 -26.10 52.64 -32.17
N TYR A 475 -26.82 51.53 -32.03
CA TYR A 475 -28.27 51.56 -31.85
C TYR A 475 -28.67 52.28 -30.55
N LEU A 476 -28.04 51.94 -29.43
CA LEU A 476 -28.33 52.58 -28.15
C LEU A 476 -27.89 54.05 -28.16
N GLY A 477 -26.70 54.37 -28.65
CA GLY A 477 -26.24 55.76 -28.79
C GLY A 477 -27.20 56.60 -29.62
N ALA A 478 -27.73 56.04 -30.72
CA ALA A 478 -28.72 56.69 -31.57
C ALA A 478 -30.09 56.89 -30.89
N LEU A 479 -30.53 55.98 -30.02
CA LEU A 479 -31.78 56.16 -29.28
C LEU A 479 -31.72 57.35 -28.30
N ILE A 480 -30.56 57.63 -27.72
CA ILE A 480 -30.40 58.65 -26.68
C ILE A 480 -29.53 59.84 -27.09
N HIS A 481 -29.12 59.95 -28.36
CA HIS A 481 -28.19 60.99 -28.82
C HIS A 481 -28.62 62.42 -28.50
N ASP A 482 -29.92 62.64 -28.46
CA ASP A 482 -30.54 63.93 -28.25
C ASP A 482 -30.91 64.20 -26.77
N ILE A 483 -30.52 63.33 -25.82
CA ILE A 483 -30.85 63.46 -24.38
C ILE A 483 -30.50 64.83 -23.81
N GLY A 484 -29.42 65.45 -24.29
CA GLY A 484 -28.99 66.77 -23.85
C GLY A 484 -29.93 67.91 -24.24
N LYS A 485 -30.86 67.72 -25.20
CA LYS A 485 -31.87 68.74 -25.54
C LYS A 485 -32.79 69.07 -24.36
N ILE A 486 -32.78 68.27 -23.30
CA ILE A 486 -33.45 68.57 -22.04
C ILE A 486 -33.03 69.90 -21.40
N SER A 487 -31.80 70.38 -21.67
CA SER A 487 -31.34 71.69 -21.19
C SER A 487 -31.80 72.86 -22.05
N VAL A 488 -32.31 72.60 -23.26
CA VAL A 488 -32.74 73.63 -24.20
C VAL A 488 -34.21 74.01 -23.91
N PRO A 489 -34.55 75.31 -23.78
CA PRO A 489 -35.92 75.76 -23.60
C PRO A 489 -36.86 75.26 -24.72
N ALA A 490 -38.07 74.85 -24.35
CA ALA A 490 -39.05 74.30 -25.28
C ALA A 490 -39.51 75.34 -26.32
N GLU A 491 -39.48 76.62 -25.97
CA GLU A 491 -39.82 77.74 -26.84
C GLU A 491 -38.82 77.90 -28.00
N ILE A 492 -37.57 77.47 -27.80
CA ILE A 492 -36.53 77.48 -28.85
C ILE A 492 -36.69 76.25 -29.74
N LEU A 493 -36.90 75.07 -29.16
CA LEU A 493 -37.07 73.81 -29.92
C LEU A 493 -38.32 73.84 -30.81
N ASN A 494 -39.43 74.42 -30.31
CA ASN A 494 -40.72 74.44 -30.98
C ASN A 494 -41.01 75.74 -31.76
N LYS A 495 -40.00 76.58 -32.01
CA LYS A 495 -40.18 77.89 -32.66
C LYS A 495 -40.68 77.72 -34.12
N PRO A 496 -41.83 78.31 -34.50
CA PRO A 496 -42.39 78.18 -35.87
C PRO A 496 -41.68 79.04 -36.93
N GLY A 497 -40.59 79.72 -36.57
CA GLY A 497 -39.81 80.60 -37.45
C GLY A 497 -38.33 80.28 -37.41
N ARG A 498 -37.49 81.09 -38.09
CA ARG A 498 -36.04 80.88 -38.10
C ARG A 498 -35.44 80.98 -36.69
N ILE A 499 -34.60 80.00 -36.36
CA ILE A 499 -33.75 80.00 -35.18
C ILE A 499 -32.64 81.04 -35.40
N THR A 500 -32.45 81.95 -34.45
CA THR A 500 -31.38 82.96 -34.48
C THR A 500 -30.04 82.32 -34.15
N GLU A 501 -28.93 82.99 -34.47
CA GLU A 501 -27.59 82.48 -34.16
C GLU A 501 -27.41 82.20 -32.66
N HIS A 502 -27.86 83.11 -31.78
CA HIS A 502 -27.76 82.93 -30.33
C HIS A 502 -28.59 81.74 -29.82
N GLU A 503 -29.80 81.55 -30.36
CA GLU A 503 -30.64 80.38 -30.03
C GLU A 503 -29.99 79.08 -30.53
N PHE A 504 -29.35 79.11 -31.70
CA PHE A 504 -28.65 77.95 -32.24
C PHE A 504 -27.41 77.59 -31.41
N GLN A 505 -26.70 78.58 -30.85
CA GLN A 505 -25.59 78.32 -29.92
C GLN A 505 -26.05 77.60 -28.64
N LEU A 506 -27.26 77.89 -28.14
CA LEU A 506 -27.85 77.13 -27.03
C LEU A 506 -28.16 75.68 -27.43
N ILE A 507 -28.64 75.46 -28.65
CA ILE A 507 -28.86 74.11 -29.18
C ILE A 507 -27.53 73.36 -29.29
N LYS A 508 -26.45 74.00 -29.76
CA LYS A 508 -25.12 73.37 -29.91
C LYS A 508 -24.53 72.83 -28.60
N ALA A 509 -25.04 73.24 -27.44
CA ALA A 509 -24.60 72.70 -26.15
C ALA A 509 -25.13 71.28 -25.86
N HIS A 510 -26.18 70.81 -26.56
CA HIS A 510 -26.83 69.54 -26.22
C HIS A 510 -25.94 68.29 -26.31
N PRO A 511 -24.96 68.15 -27.23
CA PRO A 511 -24.09 66.98 -27.23
C PRO A 511 -23.23 66.92 -25.97
N GLN A 512 -22.75 68.08 -25.49
CA GLN A 512 -21.98 68.18 -24.25
C GLN A 512 -22.85 67.85 -23.03
N VAL A 513 -24.06 68.42 -22.94
CA VAL A 513 -24.98 68.09 -21.85
C VAL A 513 -25.35 66.61 -21.86
N GLY A 514 -25.55 66.03 -23.05
CA GLY A 514 -25.81 64.61 -23.19
C GLY A 514 -24.64 63.75 -22.72
N PHE A 515 -23.41 64.14 -23.07
CA PHE A 515 -22.19 63.51 -22.54
C PHE A 515 -22.12 63.58 -21.02
N ASP A 516 -22.38 64.75 -20.43
CA ASP A 516 -22.29 64.95 -18.99
C ASP A 516 -23.31 64.07 -18.24
N ILE A 517 -24.53 63.94 -18.76
CA ILE A 517 -25.56 63.06 -18.20
C ILE A 517 -25.12 61.59 -18.29
N LEU A 518 -24.72 61.14 -19.48
CA LEU A 518 -24.42 59.74 -19.73
C LEU A 518 -23.12 59.28 -19.06
N SER A 519 -22.16 60.19 -18.86
CA SER A 519 -20.90 59.90 -18.17
C SER A 519 -21.08 59.58 -16.67
N THR A 520 -22.27 59.83 -16.11
CA THR A 520 -22.60 59.41 -14.74
C THR A 520 -22.90 57.92 -14.61
N ILE A 521 -23.12 57.23 -15.74
CA ILE A 521 -23.45 55.80 -15.79
C ILE A 521 -22.28 55.06 -16.44
N ASP A 522 -21.82 53.99 -15.79
CA ASP A 522 -20.80 53.10 -16.33
C ASP A 522 -21.41 52.15 -17.37
N PHE A 523 -21.61 52.66 -18.58
CA PHE A 523 -22.08 51.83 -19.68
C PHE A 523 -20.94 50.95 -20.20
N PRO A 524 -21.22 49.68 -20.57
CA PRO A 524 -20.21 48.84 -21.18
C PRO A 524 -19.83 49.33 -22.57
N TRP A 525 -20.57 50.27 -23.17
CA TRP A 525 -20.31 50.89 -24.47
C TRP A 525 -19.95 52.38 -24.31
N PRO A 526 -19.21 52.98 -25.27
CA PRO A 526 -18.85 54.40 -25.22
C PRO A 526 -20.02 55.33 -25.58
N LEU A 527 -21.21 55.13 -24.99
CA LEU A 527 -22.43 55.87 -25.34
C LEU A 527 -22.26 57.37 -25.13
N ALA A 528 -21.64 57.79 -24.02
CA ALA A 528 -21.39 59.19 -23.76
C ALA A 528 -20.56 59.83 -24.88
N GLN A 529 -19.47 59.19 -25.31
CA GLN A 529 -18.62 59.71 -26.39
C GLN A 529 -19.35 59.71 -27.74
N ILE A 530 -20.17 58.69 -28.03
CA ILE A 530 -21.00 58.65 -29.24
C ILE A 530 -21.93 59.85 -29.27
N VAL A 531 -22.62 60.11 -28.15
CA VAL A 531 -23.51 61.26 -27.99
C VAL A 531 -22.76 62.59 -28.01
N LEU A 532 -21.52 62.66 -27.51
CA LEU A 532 -20.74 63.89 -27.60
C LEU A 532 -20.42 64.25 -29.06
N GLN A 533 -20.11 63.24 -29.86
CA GLN A 533 -19.49 63.42 -31.17
C GLN A 533 -20.47 63.33 -32.35
N HIS A 534 -21.76 63.10 -32.11
CA HIS A 534 -22.73 62.84 -33.20
C HIS A 534 -22.98 64.03 -34.14
N HIS A 535 -22.56 65.23 -33.77
CA HIS A 535 -22.58 66.43 -34.62
C HIS A 535 -21.19 66.88 -35.11
N GLU A 536 -20.16 66.08 -34.85
CA GLU A 536 -18.85 66.25 -35.48
C GLU A 536 -18.94 65.96 -36.99
N ARG A 537 -18.05 66.58 -37.76
CA ARG A 537 -18.01 66.47 -39.23
C ARG A 537 -16.61 66.05 -39.66
N MET A 538 -16.50 65.32 -40.76
CA MET A 538 -15.20 64.77 -41.20
C MET A 538 -14.14 65.84 -41.46
N ASP A 539 -14.54 67.06 -41.85
CA ASP A 539 -13.68 68.23 -42.08
C ASP A 539 -13.42 69.10 -40.83
N GLY A 540 -14.02 68.77 -39.67
CA GLY A 540 -13.86 69.51 -38.42
C GLY A 540 -14.72 70.75 -38.30
N THR A 541 -15.66 70.98 -39.22
CA THR A 541 -16.66 72.06 -39.10
C THR A 541 -17.77 71.75 -38.10
N GLY A 542 -17.78 70.52 -37.57
CA GLY A 542 -18.72 70.05 -36.57
C GLY A 542 -18.48 70.61 -35.17
N TYR A 543 -19.28 70.16 -34.23
CA TYR A 543 -19.27 70.60 -32.83
C TYR A 543 -19.61 69.41 -31.92
N PRO A 544 -19.25 69.46 -30.62
CA PRO A 544 -18.71 70.60 -29.87
C PRO A 544 -17.18 70.74 -29.89
N SER A 545 -16.43 69.71 -30.28
CA SER A 545 -14.97 69.65 -30.14
C SER A 545 -14.21 69.94 -31.44
N GLY A 546 -14.88 69.94 -32.60
CA GLY A 546 -14.24 70.20 -33.90
C GLY A 546 -13.32 69.06 -34.33
N LEU A 547 -13.68 67.82 -34.00
CA LEU A 547 -12.91 66.62 -34.32
C LEU A 547 -12.90 66.37 -35.83
N GLN A 548 -11.78 65.83 -36.33
CA GLN A 548 -11.57 65.59 -37.75
C GLN A 548 -11.30 64.12 -38.06
N GLY A 549 -11.86 63.65 -39.17
CA GLY A 549 -11.59 62.32 -39.74
C GLY A 549 -11.65 61.20 -38.69
N GLU A 550 -10.49 60.57 -38.46
CA GLU A 550 -10.40 59.40 -37.59
C GLU A 550 -10.54 59.67 -36.08
N GLN A 551 -10.52 60.94 -35.68
CA GLN A 551 -10.72 61.35 -34.28
C GLN A 551 -12.17 61.15 -33.80
N ILE A 552 -13.12 61.08 -34.73
CA ILE A 552 -14.55 60.83 -34.45
C ILE A 552 -14.76 59.32 -34.34
N LEU A 553 -15.44 58.83 -33.31
CA LEU A 553 -15.81 57.42 -33.18
C LEU A 553 -16.61 56.96 -34.41
N LEU A 554 -16.31 55.76 -34.89
CA LEU A 554 -17.01 55.20 -36.05
C LEU A 554 -18.53 55.12 -35.78
N GLU A 555 -18.91 54.77 -34.57
CA GLU A 555 -20.29 54.71 -34.12
C GLU A 555 -20.98 56.08 -34.20
N ALA A 556 -20.27 57.17 -33.84
CA ALA A 556 -20.75 58.54 -33.96
C ALA A 556 -20.86 59.00 -35.42
N ARG A 557 -19.93 58.57 -36.30
CA ARG A 557 -20.00 58.87 -37.74
C ARG A 557 -21.21 58.21 -38.40
N ILE A 558 -21.49 56.96 -38.03
CA ILE A 558 -22.68 56.24 -38.51
C ILE A 558 -23.96 56.94 -38.03
N LEU A 559 -24.00 57.31 -36.75
CA LEU A 559 -25.11 58.08 -36.18
C LEU A 559 -25.31 59.42 -36.89
N ALA A 560 -24.24 60.19 -37.14
CA ALA A 560 -24.31 61.48 -37.81
C ALA A 560 -24.92 61.37 -39.23
N VAL A 561 -24.63 60.29 -39.95
CA VAL A 561 -25.23 59.99 -41.26
C VAL A 561 -26.72 59.67 -41.12
N ALA A 562 -27.07 58.78 -40.18
CA ALA A 562 -28.46 58.38 -39.96
C ALA A 562 -29.33 59.57 -39.53
N ASP A 563 -28.82 60.41 -38.63
CA ASP A 563 -29.49 61.60 -38.12
C ASP A 563 -29.79 62.61 -39.24
N VAL A 564 -28.79 62.95 -40.06
CA VAL A 564 -29.01 63.89 -41.18
C VAL A 564 -30.01 63.36 -42.19
N VAL A 565 -29.94 62.07 -42.54
CA VAL A 565 -30.86 61.47 -43.51
C VAL A 565 -32.29 61.53 -42.98
N GLU A 566 -32.52 61.14 -41.72
CA GLU A 566 -33.84 61.23 -41.10
C GLU A 566 -34.31 62.70 -41.01
N ALA A 567 -33.46 63.61 -40.54
CA ALA A 567 -33.81 65.00 -40.34
C ALA A 567 -34.15 65.73 -41.65
N MET A 568 -33.58 65.32 -42.79
CA MET A 568 -33.92 65.83 -44.11
C MET A 568 -35.18 65.19 -44.70
N ALA A 569 -35.42 63.91 -44.40
CA ALA A 569 -36.55 63.15 -44.91
C ALA A 569 -37.86 63.43 -44.16
N SER A 570 -37.78 63.82 -42.87
CA SER A 570 -38.93 64.08 -42.00
C SER A 570 -39.36 65.55 -41.98
N HIS A 571 -40.63 65.80 -41.65
CA HIS A 571 -41.17 67.15 -41.50
C HIS A 571 -40.72 67.80 -40.18
N ARG A 572 -40.29 69.07 -40.20
CA ARG A 572 -39.88 69.83 -39.00
C ARG A 572 -40.64 71.17 -38.94
N PRO A 573 -40.81 71.81 -37.76
CA PRO A 573 -41.63 73.03 -37.59
C PRO A 573 -41.26 74.19 -38.50
N TYR A 574 -39.97 74.31 -38.83
CA TYR A 574 -39.38 75.40 -39.60
C TYR A 574 -38.84 74.93 -40.97
N ARG A 575 -39.02 73.65 -41.35
CA ARG A 575 -38.53 73.10 -42.62
C ARG A 575 -39.45 71.97 -43.15
N PRO A 576 -40.01 72.10 -44.36
CA PRO A 576 -40.74 71.01 -45.00
C PRO A 576 -39.81 69.81 -45.29
N ALA A 577 -40.38 68.60 -45.29
CA ALA A 577 -39.66 67.39 -45.64
C ALA A 577 -39.15 67.47 -47.08
N LEU A 578 -37.87 67.18 -47.31
CA LEU A 578 -37.28 67.16 -48.66
C LEU A 578 -37.36 65.77 -49.31
N GLY A 579 -37.70 64.75 -48.51
CA GLY A 579 -37.79 63.36 -48.93
C GLY A 579 -36.44 62.63 -48.90
N VAL A 580 -36.52 61.29 -48.85
CA VAL A 580 -35.36 60.39 -48.75
C VAL A 580 -34.43 60.54 -49.95
N GLU A 581 -34.97 60.65 -51.17
CA GLU A 581 -34.16 60.80 -52.38
C GLU A 581 -33.23 62.02 -52.32
N ARG A 582 -33.75 63.15 -51.84
CA ARG A 582 -32.95 64.37 -51.75
C ARG A 582 -31.93 64.31 -50.61
N ALA A 583 -32.28 63.64 -49.51
CA ALA A 583 -31.34 63.36 -48.42
C ALA A 583 -30.16 62.48 -48.89
N LEU A 584 -30.43 61.44 -49.69
CA LEU A 584 -29.38 60.58 -50.25
C LEU A 584 -28.49 61.30 -51.27
N GLN A 585 -29.06 62.23 -52.06
CA GLN A 585 -28.28 63.08 -52.96
C GLN A 585 -27.33 64.02 -52.22
N GLU A 586 -27.80 64.66 -51.14
CA GLU A 586 -26.96 65.49 -50.25
C GLU A 586 -25.84 64.64 -49.62
N LEU A 587 -26.20 63.48 -49.08
CA LEU A 587 -25.26 62.54 -48.48
C LEU A 587 -24.18 62.11 -49.48
N SER A 588 -24.56 61.87 -50.74
CA SER A 588 -23.61 61.54 -51.82
C SER A 588 -22.68 62.69 -52.15
N ALA A 589 -23.21 63.92 -52.21
CA ALA A 589 -22.44 65.11 -52.57
C ALA A 589 -21.42 65.51 -51.49
N MET A 590 -21.75 65.24 -50.23
CA MET A 590 -20.93 65.60 -49.06
C MET A 590 -20.17 64.42 -48.45
N SER A 591 -20.22 63.25 -49.11
CA SER A 591 -19.50 62.03 -48.73
C SER A 591 -17.99 62.26 -48.76
N GLY A 592 -17.29 61.90 -47.67
CA GLY A 592 -15.85 62.13 -47.50
C GLY A 592 -15.46 63.57 -47.16
N ILE A 593 -16.41 64.52 -47.16
CA ILE A 593 -16.19 65.92 -46.78
C ILE A 593 -16.82 66.20 -45.41
N LEU A 594 -18.14 66.10 -45.31
CA LEU A 594 -18.87 66.28 -44.05
C LEU A 594 -19.18 64.94 -43.38
N TYR A 595 -19.43 63.91 -44.18
CA TYR A 595 -19.87 62.59 -43.73
C TYR A 595 -18.82 61.52 -44.01
N ASP A 596 -18.73 60.50 -43.17
CA ASP A 596 -17.83 59.37 -43.40
C ASP A 596 -18.22 58.64 -44.70
N ALA A 597 -17.25 58.46 -45.60
CA ALA A 597 -17.52 57.95 -46.94
C ALA A 597 -18.06 56.51 -46.92
N LYS A 598 -17.61 55.69 -45.97
CA LYS A 598 -18.05 54.30 -45.85
C LYS A 598 -19.45 54.23 -45.24
N ALA A 599 -19.71 55.03 -44.20
CA ALA A 599 -21.05 55.11 -43.61
C ALA A 599 -22.09 55.66 -44.62
N ALA A 600 -21.71 56.66 -45.42
CA ALA A 600 -22.55 57.23 -46.47
C ALA A 600 -22.89 56.20 -47.56
N ALA A 601 -21.89 55.48 -48.06
CA ALA A 601 -22.10 54.43 -49.07
C ALA A 601 -22.98 53.29 -48.54
N ASN A 602 -22.76 52.87 -47.30
CA ASN A 602 -23.56 51.81 -46.66
C ASN A 602 -25.00 52.27 -46.41
N CYS A 603 -25.21 53.54 -46.04
CA CYS A 603 -26.56 54.13 -45.96
C CYS A 603 -27.29 54.09 -47.31
N GLN A 604 -26.61 54.46 -48.40
CA GLN A 604 -27.19 54.33 -49.74
C GLN A 604 -27.54 52.89 -50.09
N SER A 605 -26.65 51.93 -49.80
CA SER A 605 -26.90 50.50 -50.00
C SER A 605 -28.13 50.01 -49.21
N VAL A 606 -28.29 50.45 -47.96
CA VAL A 606 -29.43 50.08 -47.11
C VAL A 606 -30.77 50.53 -47.71
N PHE A 607 -30.85 51.74 -48.29
CA PHE A 607 -32.08 52.20 -48.95
C PHE A 607 -32.29 51.59 -50.34
N ILE A 608 -31.25 51.53 -51.18
CA ILE A 608 -31.37 51.14 -52.60
C ILE A 608 -31.40 49.62 -52.76
N SER A 609 -30.50 48.91 -52.09
CA SER A 609 -30.30 47.46 -52.25
C SER A 609 -31.14 46.65 -51.27
N LYS A 610 -31.33 47.13 -50.03
CA LYS A 610 -32.08 46.42 -48.98
C LYS A 610 -33.51 46.92 -48.78
N GLY A 611 -33.92 47.98 -49.48
CA GLY A 611 -35.29 48.48 -49.45
C GLY A 611 -35.74 49.00 -48.08
N PHE A 612 -34.81 49.57 -47.30
CA PHE A 612 -35.15 50.19 -46.01
C PHE A 612 -36.17 51.30 -46.19
N ASP A 613 -37.16 51.33 -45.29
CA ASP A 613 -38.24 52.29 -45.23
C ASP A 613 -38.40 52.70 -43.76
N PHE A 614 -38.62 53.99 -43.49
CA PHE A 614 -38.76 54.46 -42.12
C PHE A 614 -40.07 53.99 -41.47
N ASP A 615 -41.10 53.72 -42.28
CA ASP A 615 -42.46 53.38 -41.84
C ASP A 615 -42.77 51.87 -41.87
N LYS A 616 -41.92 51.07 -42.52
CA LYS A 616 -41.94 49.60 -42.44
C LYS A 616 -40.82 49.13 -41.52
#